data_AF-A0A1H8RFC1-F1
#
_entry.id   AF-A0A1H8RFC1-F1
#
_cell.length_a   1.000
_cell.length_b   1.000
_cell.length_c   1.000
_cell.angle_alpha   90.00
_cell.angle_beta   90.00
_cell.angle_gamma   90.00
#
_symmetry.space_group_name_H-M   'P 1'
#
loop_
_entity.id
_entity.type
_entity.pdbx_description
1 polymer ?
#
loop_
_entity_poly.entity_id
_entity_poly.type
_entity_poly.pdbx_seq_one_letter_code
_entity_poly.pdbx_strand_id
1 'polypeptide(L)'
;MGSQGSKMRRPSVRRAAPGVDSGRSLALGLAVIAVLLVLAVAGIVVTCTQQPNDQPADGVVTDVRDESEPLEGDDDDDAADEDIVSQYLFAQGLDATHVAAIMGNIRQESGFEPNACDGKYYGLFMLSGDRFESLYAYAQAKGTAWSDTRTQIEFAYGELSGGGEAADYAAALDMYLAGYGTALDAFKAYESVDDATEYFALAYERCVGGSDYSAIASELTSGKYTSLQQLSKRQLFAASYYEGFTQSE
;
A
#
# COMPACT_ATOMS: atom_id res chain seq x y z
N MET A 1 39.29 -28.70 33.06
CA MET A 1 39.76 -27.73 32.04
C MET A 1 40.34 -28.52 30.88
N GLY A 2 39.78 -28.39 29.67
CA GLY A 2 40.26 -29.11 28.49
C GLY A 2 39.16 -29.37 27.46
N SER A 3 38.90 -28.33 26.66
CA SER A 3 37.93 -28.25 25.56
C SER A 3 38.00 -29.40 24.55
N GLN A 4 36.86 -30.06 24.27
CA GLN A 4 36.68 -30.90 23.08
C GLN A 4 35.94 -30.10 22.01
N GLY A 5 36.68 -29.68 20.99
CA GLY A 5 36.13 -29.11 19.76
C GLY A 5 35.46 -30.19 18.92
N SER A 6 34.12 -30.16 18.84
CA SER A 6 33.37 -30.98 17.89
C SER A 6 33.20 -30.21 16.59
N LYS A 7 33.96 -30.60 15.56
CA LYS A 7 33.86 -30.07 14.19
C LYS A 7 32.53 -30.49 13.57
N MET A 8 31.66 -29.51 13.32
CA MET A 8 30.43 -29.67 12.55
C MET A 8 30.77 -30.15 11.12
N ARG A 9 30.28 -31.35 10.76
CA ARG A 9 30.42 -31.95 9.42
C ARG A 9 29.45 -31.29 8.45
N ARG A 10 29.96 -30.83 7.31
CA ARG A 10 29.16 -30.33 6.18
C ARG A 10 28.37 -31.49 5.53
N PRO A 11 27.11 -31.30 5.12
CA PRO A 11 26.36 -32.35 4.41
C PRO A 11 26.87 -32.54 2.97
N SER A 12 26.97 -33.79 2.54
CA SER A 12 27.37 -34.17 1.19
C SER A 12 26.26 -33.92 0.18
N VAL A 13 26.55 -33.12 -0.85
CA VAL A 13 25.71 -32.97 -2.03
C VAL A 13 25.80 -34.24 -2.88
N ARG A 14 24.71 -35.00 -2.98
CA ARG A 14 24.59 -36.06 -4.01
C ARG A 14 23.97 -35.43 -5.26
N ARG A 15 24.76 -35.43 -6.33
CA ARG A 15 24.34 -35.14 -7.71
C ARG A 15 23.51 -36.34 -8.22
N ALA A 16 22.29 -36.08 -8.68
CA ALA A 16 21.56 -36.98 -9.56
C ALA A 16 21.42 -36.29 -10.92
N ALA A 17 21.65 -37.04 -12.00
CA ALA A 17 21.44 -36.66 -13.38
C ALA A 17 20.55 -37.74 -14.04
N PRO A 18 20.06 -37.54 -15.28
CA PRO A 18 18.67 -37.22 -15.55
C PRO A 18 17.88 -38.42 -16.10
N GLY A 19 16.60 -38.52 -15.75
CA GLY A 19 15.65 -39.43 -16.36
C GLY A 19 14.58 -38.62 -17.10
N VAL A 20 14.61 -38.69 -18.43
CA VAL A 20 13.50 -38.32 -19.30
C VAL A 20 12.47 -39.42 -19.18
N ASP A 21 11.25 -39.08 -18.76
CA ASP A 21 10.08 -39.89 -19.12
C ASP A 21 8.99 -38.99 -19.68
N SER A 22 8.49 -39.46 -20.82
CA SER A 22 7.72 -38.75 -21.81
C SER A 22 6.25 -39.11 -21.68
N GLY A 23 5.40 -38.09 -21.62
CA GLY A 23 3.98 -38.22 -21.94
C GLY A 23 3.06 -38.43 -20.74
N ARG A 24 2.55 -37.31 -20.21
CA ARG A 24 1.15 -37.08 -19.78
C ARG A 24 1.07 -35.80 -18.93
N SER A 25 0.81 -34.67 -19.60
CA SER A 25 -0.01 -33.55 -19.11
C SER A 25 0.13 -32.33 -20.04
N LEU A 26 -0.10 -32.55 -21.33
CA LEU A 26 -0.47 -31.49 -22.28
C LEU A 26 -1.95 -31.16 -22.05
N ALA A 27 -2.25 -30.42 -20.98
CA ALA A 27 -3.60 -29.84 -20.78
C ALA A 27 -3.70 -28.69 -19.77
N LEU A 28 -2.65 -28.37 -18.99
CA LEU A 28 -2.72 -27.30 -17.97
C LEU A 28 -1.73 -26.14 -18.17
N GLY A 29 -0.93 -26.14 -19.24
CA GLY A 29 0.15 -25.17 -19.46
C GLY A 29 -0.17 -23.99 -20.38
N LEU A 30 -1.41 -23.87 -20.88
CA LEU A 30 -1.79 -22.83 -21.86
C LEU A 30 -2.77 -21.77 -21.30
N ALA A 31 -3.40 -22.02 -20.15
CA ALA A 31 -4.33 -21.05 -19.55
C ALA A 31 -3.63 -19.98 -18.68
N VAL A 32 -2.51 -20.32 -18.02
CA VAL A 32 -1.78 -19.36 -17.15
C VAL A 32 -0.90 -18.40 -17.97
N ILE A 33 -0.44 -18.81 -19.15
CA ILE A 33 0.37 -17.96 -20.03
C ILE A 33 -0.50 -16.94 -20.79
N ALA A 34 -1.79 -17.23 -21.00
CA ALA A 34 -2.72 -16.29 -21.63
C ALA A 34 -3.08 -15.10 -20.71
N VAL A 35 -3.10 -15.29 -19.39
CA VAL A 35 -3.36 -14.20 -18.44
C VAL A 35 -2.17 -13.25 -18.35
N LEU A 36 -0.93 -13.77 -18.46
CA LEU A 36 0.28 -12.95 -18.41
C LEU A 36 0.66 -12.28 -19.74
N LEU A 37 0.14 -12.74 -20.89
CA LEU A 37 0.43 -12.14 -22.21
C LEU A 37 -0.61 -11.10 -22.66
N VAL A 38 -1.78 -11.02 -22.03
CA VAL A 38 -2.75 -9.94 -22.29
C VAL A 38 -2.34 -8.64 -21.58
N LEU A 39 -1.47 -8.69 -20.56
CA LEU A 39 -1.00 -7.52 -19.83
C LEU A 39 0.08 -6.69 -20.56
N ALA A 40 0.59 -7.15 -21.71
CA ALA A 40 1.72 -6.50 -22.39
C ALA A 40 1.35 -5.61 -23.59
N VAL A 41 0.07 -5.39 -23.90
CA VAL A 41 -0.32 -4.57 -25.07
C VAL A 41 -1.41 -3.56 -24.74
N ALA A 42 -1.13 -2.69 -23.78
CA ALA A 42 -1.62 -1.32 -23.80
C ALA A 42 -0.66 -0.51 -22.93
N GLY A 43 0.29 0.20 -23.57
CA GLY A 43 0.99 1.28 -22.90
C GLY A 43 -0.03 2.38 -22.61
N ILE A 44 -0.78 2.24 -21.51
CA ILE A 44 -1.70 3.25 -21.03
C ILE A 44 -0.81 4.33 -20.40
N VAL A 45 -0.53 5.37 -21.18
CA VAL A 45 -0.01 6.62 -20.64
C VAL A 45 -1.17 7.22 -19.84
N VAL A 46 -1.23 6.95 -18.52
CA VAL A 46 -2.18 7.60 -17.63
C VAL A 46 -1.72 9.05 -17.44
N THR A 47 -2.23 9.95 -18.26
CA THR A 47 -2.09 11.40 -18.03
C THR A 47 -2.97 11.82 -16.85
N CYS A 48 -2.62 12.90 -16.14
CA CYS A 48 -3.43 13.46 -15.03
C CYS A 48 -4.87 13.88 -15.41
N THR A 49 -5.33 13.54 -16.60
CA THR A 49 -6.66 13.83 -17.12
C THR A 49 -7.31 12.52 -17.62
N GLN A 50 -8.17 11.96 -16.76
CA GLN A 50 -9.25 11.02 -17.05
C GLN A 50 -8.94 9.54 -17.35
N GLN A 51 -9.72 8.68 -16.69
CA GLN A 51 -9.97 7.30 -17.06
C GLN A 51 -11.19 7.26 -18.02
N PRO A 52 -11.27 6.34 -18.99
CA PRO A 52 -12.43 6.26 -19.91
C PRO A 52 -13.78 5.84 -19.28
N ASN A 53 -13.83 5.53 -17.99
CA ASN A 53 -14.99 4.90 -17.33
C ASN A 53 -15.69 5.81 -16.30
N ASP A 54 -15.49 7.13 -16.35
CA ASP A 54 -16.17 8.08 -15.44
C ASP A 54 -17.68 8.26 -15.74
N GLN A 55 -18.31 7.39 -16.55
CA GLN A 55 -19.76 7.36 -16.70
C GLN A 55 -20.35 6.31 -15.76
N PRO A 56 -21.30 6.68 -14.87
CA PRO A 56 -22.04 5.70 -14.11
C PRO A 56 -22.76 4.76 -15.09
N ALA A 57 -22.77 3.47 -14.76
CA ALA A 57 -23.42 2.46 -15.59
C ALA A 57 -24.88 2.86 -15.84
N ASP A 58 -25.20 3.14 -17.10
CA ASP A 58 -26.53 3.52 -17.56
C ASP A 58 -27.51 2.39 -17.23
N GLY A 59 -28.29 2.61 -16.17
CA GLY A 59 -29.28 1.68 -15.64
C GLY A 59 -30.57 2.42 -15.33
N VAL A 60 -31.49 2.39 -16.30
CA VAL A 60 -32.86 2.92 -16.22
C VAL A 60 -33.54 2.54 -14.89
N VAL A 61 -33.89 3.54 -14.09
CA VAL A 61 -34.99 3.46 -13.13
C VAL A 61 -35.96 4.59 -13.44
N THR A 62 -37.05 4.26 -14.11
CA THR A 62 -38.28 5.06 -14.11
C THR A 62 -39.00 4.80 -12.81
N ASP A 63 -39.00 5.75 -11.88
CA ASP A 63 -40.11 5.88 -10.93
C ASP A 63 -40.39 7.37 -10.69
N VAL A 64 -41.62 7.76 -11.00
CA VAL A 64 -42.13 9.12 -10.83
C VAL A 64 -42.57 9.22 -9.37
N ARG A 65 -41.79 9.88 -8.52
CA ARG A 65 -42.20 10.17 -7.14
C ARG A 65 -42.94 11.51 -7.05
N ASP A 66 -43.97 11.46 -6.22
CA ASP A 66 -45.02 12.45 -5.98
C ASP A 66 -44.51 13.60 -5.11
N GLU A 67 -44.65 14.83 -5.60
CA GLU A 67 -44.11 16.09 -5.05
C GLU A 67 -44.95 16.63 -3.86
N SER A 68 -45.21 15.81 -2.84
CA SER A 68 -45.88 16.31 -1.62
C SER A 68 -45.49 15.66 -0.28
N GLU A 69 -44.45 14.84 -0.24
CA GLU A 69 -43.88 14.36 1.03
C GLU A 69 -42.72 15.29 1.49
N PRO A 70 -42.59 15.61 2.79
CA PRO A 70 -41.54 16.49 3.29
C PRO A 70 -40.15 15.89 3.03
N LEU A 71 -39.20 16.74 2.64
CA LEU A 71 -37.77 16.40 2.55
C LEU A 71 -37.26 16.02 3.95
N GLU A 72 -37.32 14.74 4.29
CA GLU A 72 -36.53 14.13 5.36
C GLU A 72 -35.14 13.82 4.79
N GLY A 73 -34.11 14.34 5.44
CA GLY A 73 -32.71 14.44 5.00
C GLY A 73 -32.16 13.31 4.12
N ASP A 74 -31.80 13.69 2.89
CA ASP A 74 -30.82 12.97 2.07
C ASP A 74 -29.43 13.28 2.63
N ASP A 75 -29.00 12.52 3.65
CA ASP A 75 -27.60 12.45 4.06
C ASP A 75 -26.87 11.51 3.08
N ASP A 76 -26.42 12.05 1.94
CA ASP A 76 -25.42 11.40 1.09
C ASP A 76 -24.10 11.30 1.88
N ASP A 77 -23.80 10.06 2.28
CA ASP A 77 -22.75 9.58 3.18
C ASP A 77 -21.33 9.66 2.55
N ASP A 78 -20.92 10.83 2.03
CA ASP A 78 -19.52 11.11 1.66
C ASP A 78 -18.68 11.30 2.93
N ALA A 79 -18.32 10.19 3.59
CA ALA A 79 -17.28 10.23 4.62
C ALA A 79 -16.03 10.89 4.01
N ALA A 80 -15.51 11.92 4.66
CA ALA A 80 -14.29 12.59 4.19
C ALA A 80 -13.18 11.55 3.97
N ASP A 81 -12.33 11.71 2.96
CA ASP A 81 -11.30 10.71 2.62
C ASP A 81 -10.42 10.30 3.82
N GLU A 82 -10.21 11.23 4.75
CA GLU A 82 -9.56 11.00 6.05
C GLU A 82 -10.28 9.94 6.92
N ASP A 83 -11.61 9.98 6.96
CA ASP A 83 -12.45 9.05 7.70
C ASP A 83 -12.45 7.66 7.05
N ILE A 84 -12.53 7.59 5.71
CA ILE A 84 -12.43 6.32 4.97
C ILE A 84 -11.10 5.62 5.27
N VAL A 85 -10.00 6.38 5.23
CA VAL A 85 -8.65 5.86 5.52
C VAL A 85 -8.55 5.41 6.97
N SER A 86 -8.90 6.26 7.93
CA SER A 86 -8.74 5.94 9.36
C SER A 86 -9.59 4.74 9.77
N GLN A 87 -10.87 4.72 9.39
CA GLN A 87 -11.79 3.63 9.71
C GLN A 87 -11.32 2.30 9.11
N TYR A 88 -10.81 2.31 7.88
CA TYR A 88 -10.24 1.10 7.29
C TYR A 88 -9.05 0.57 8.10
N LEU A 89 -8.09 1.43 8.44
CA LEU A 89 -6.89 1.02 9.15
C LEU A 89 -7.21 0.52 10.57
N PHE A 90 -8.15 1.16 11.27
CA PHE A 90 -8.67 0.67 12.55
C PHE A 90 -9.36 -0.69 12.38
N ALA A 91 -10.15 -0.89 11.32
CA ALA A 91 -10.78 -2.18 11.03
C ALA A 91 -9.75 -3.29 10.72
N GLN A 92 -8.56 -2.93 10.23
CA GLN A 92 -7.42 -3.85 10.08
C GLN A 92 -6.65 -4.11 11.39
N GLY A 93 -7.09 -3.53 12.51
CA GLY A 93 -6.50 -3.72 13.83
C GLY A 93 -5.20 -2.95 14.07
N LEU A 94 -5.02 -1.81 13.41
CA LEU A 94 -4.01 -0.83 13.80
C LEU A 94 -4.54 0.01 14.97
N ASP A 95 -3.63 0.44 15.85
CA ASP A 95 -3.97 1.36 16.94
C ASP A 95 -3.86 2.83 16.50
N ALA A 96 -4.25 3.74 17.39
CA ALA A 96 -4.24 5.18 17.13
C ALA A 96 -2.83 5.69 16.73
N THR A 97 -1.76 5.13 17.28
CA THR A 97 -0.38 5.51 16.95
C THR A 97 -0.08 5.24 15.47
N HIS A 98 -0.35 4.02 15.03
CA HIS A 98 -0.03 3.58 13.68
C HIS A 98 -0.98 4.20 12.64
N VAL A 99 -2.26 4.36 12.97
CA VAL A 99 -3.22 5.06 12.10
C VAL A 99 -2.79 6.52 11.92
N ALA A 100 -2.48 7.23 13.00
CA ALA A 100 -2.05 8.62 12.96
C ALA A 100 -0.75 8.81 12.14
N ALA A 101 0.21 7.89 12.28
CA ALA A 101 1.45 7.92 11.51
C ALA A 101 1.23 7.80 10.00
N ILE A 102 0.34 6.91 9.56
CA ILE A 102 -0.03 6.77 8.14
C ILE A 102 -0.75 8.05 7.66
N MET A 103 -1.72 8.53 8.43
CA MET A 103 -2.49 9.72 8.07
C MET A 103 -1.65 10.99 7.99
N GLY A 104 -0.68 11.17 8.89
CA GLY A 104 0.25 12.30 8.84
C GLY A 104 1.13 12.30 7.58
N ASN A 105 1.46 11.12 7.06
CA ASN A 105 2.17 10.97 5.79
C ASN A 105 1.27 11.30 4.59
N ILE A 106 0.06 10.72 4.51
CA ILE A 106 -0.90 11.01 3.42
C ILE A 106 -1.22 12.52 3.36
N ARG A 107 -1.41 13.16 4.52
CA ARG A 107 -1.66 14.61 4.59
C ARG A 107 -0.54 15.43 3.95
N GLN A 108 0.70 14.98 4.07
CA GLN A 108 1.85 15.64 3.49
C GLN A 108 2.00 15.34 1.99
N GLU A 109 1.72 14.11 1.55
CA GLU A 109 1.84 13.69 0.15
C GLU A 109 0.79 14.34 -0.76
N SER A 110 -0.49 14.18 -0.40
CA SER A 110 -1.61 14.59 -1.26
C SER A 110 -2.59 15.51 -0.57
N GLY A 111 -2.49 15.67 0.75
CA GLY A 111 -3.54 16.36 1.51
C GLY A 111 -4.86 15.58 1.55
N PHE A 112 -4.78 14.25 1.41
CA PHE A 112 -5.92 13.34 1.23
C PHE A 112 -6.67 13.47 -0.09
N GLU A 113 -6.09 14.13 -1.10
CA GLU A 113 -6.69 14.15 -2.44
C GLU A 113 -6.39 12.83 -3.18
N PRO A 114 -7.37 11.94 -3.41
CA PRO A 114 -7.10 10.63 -4.00
C PRO A 114 -6.86 10.70 -5.51
N ASN A 115 -7.19 11.82 -6.17
CA ASN A 115 -6.86 12.06 -7.57
C ASN A 115 -5.54 12.86 -7.77
N ALA A 116 -4.80 13.16 -6.70
CA ALA A 116 -3.57 13.95 -6.76
C ALA A 116 -2.62 13.41 -7.83
N CYS A 117 -2.05 14.29 -8.64
CA CYS A 117 -1.18 13.89 -9.75
C CYS A 117 -0.20 15.02 -10.13
N ASP A 118 1.08 14.68 -10.30
CA ASP A 118 2.11 15.63 -10.76
C ASP A 118 2.75 15.25 -12.12
N GLY A 119 2.12 14.29 -12.81
CA GLY A 119 2.58 13.71 -14.08
C GLY A 119 3.54 12.53 -13.92
N LYS A 120 4.01 12.25 -12.71
CA LYS A 120 4.82 11.06 -12.39
C LYS A 120 4.27 10.28 -11.20
N TYR A 121 3.73 10.97 -10.21
CA TYR A 121 3.25 10.42 -8.96
C TYR A 121 1.74 10.64 -8.80
N TYR A 122 1.04 9.69 -8.18
CA TYR A 122 -0.43 9.60 -8.18
C TYR A 122 -1.04 9.21 -6.83
N GLY A 123 -2.16 9.85 -6.47
CA GLY A 123 -3.05 9.49 -5.37
C GLY A 123 -2.54 9.84 -3.97
N LEU A 124 -3.18 9.24 -2.97
CA LEU A 124 -2.96 9.45 -1.53
C LEU A 124 -1.50 9.29 -1.11
N PHE A 125 -0.80 8.33 -1.72
CA PHE A 125 0.58 7.96 -1.41
C PHE A 125 1.55 8.37 -2.51
N MET A 126 1.11 9.20 -3.47
CA MET A 126 1.94 9.67 -4.57
C MET A 126 2.74 8.52 -5.22
N LEU A 127 2.08 7.42 -5.56
CA LEU A 127 2.72 6.22 -6.13
C LEU A 127 3.22 6.49 -7.55
N SER A 128 4.28 5.79 -7.99
CA SER A 128 4.79 5.90 -9.36
C SER A 128 5.33 4.57 -9.90
N GLY A 129 5.51 4.49 -11.23
CA GLY A 129 6.04 3.31 -11.91
C GLY A 129 5.23 2.05 -11.64
N ASP A 130 5.91 0.91 -11.49
CA ASP A 130 5.31 -0.41 -11.29
C ASP A 130 4.33 -0.48 -10.10
N ARG A 131 4.52 0.35 -9.05
CA ARG A 131 3.59 0.42 -7.92
C ARG A 131 2.25 1.03 -8.34
N PHE A 132 2.27 2.11 -9.11
CA PHE A 132 1.04 2.71 -9.64
C PHE A 132 0.37 1.80 -10.67
N GLU A 133 1.14 1.14 -11.54
CA GLU A 133 0.59 0.15 -12.50
C GLU A 133 -0.11 -1.01 -11.77
N SER A 134 0.46 -1.46 -10.65
CA SER A 134 -0.14 -2.51 -9.81
C SER A 134 -1.41 -2.05 -9.11
N LEU A 135 -1.44 -0.81 -8.57
CA LEU A 135 -2.67 -0.20 -8.05
C LEU A 135 -3.74 -0.10 -9.14
N TYR A 136 -3.37 0.34 -10.34
CA TYR A 136 -4.30 0.46 -11.46
C TYR A 136 -4.87 -0.91 -11.89
N ALA A 137 -4.05 -1.95 -11.88
CA ALA A 137 -4.51 -3.33 -12.13
C ALA A 137 -5.46 -3.82 -11.04
N TYR A 138 -5.17 -3.52 -9.77
CA TYR A 138 -6.04 -3.85 -8.65
C TYR A 138 -7.40 -3.15 -8.76
N ALA A 139 -7.40 -1.84 -9.04
CA ALA A 139 -8.62 -1.05 -9.23
C ALA A 139 -9.50 -1.63 -10.35
N GLN A 140 -8.91 -1.97 -11.49
CA GLN A 140 -9.64 -2.61 -12.60
C GLN A 140 -10.25 -3.96 -12.21
N ALA A 141 -9.51 -4.78 -11.45
CA ALA A 141 -10.00 -6.07 -10.99
C ALA A 141 -11.14 -5.93 -9.98
N LYS A 142 -11.07 -4.90 -9.13
CA LYS A 142 -12.12 -4.54 -8.17
C LYS A 142 -13.33 -3.87 -8.83
N GLY A 143 -13.16 -3.31 -10.02
CA GLY A 143 -14.20 -2.53 -10.72
C GLY A 143 -14.34 -1.11 -10.20
N THR A 144 -13.30 -0.54 -9.59
CA THR A 144 -13.25 0.82 -9.04
C THR A 144 -12.29 1.70 -9.86
N ALA A 145 -12.33 3.02 -9.64
CA ALA A 145 -11.32 3.93 -10.15
C ALA A 145 -10.02 3.79 -9.35
N TRP A 146 -8.85 3.99 -9.96
CA TRP A 146 -7.60 4.05 -9.19
C TRP A 146 -7.63 5.22 -8.18
N SER A 147 -8.40 6.27 -8.47
CA SER A 147 -8.61 7.45 -7.62
C SER A 147 -9.66 7.24 -6.53
N ASP A 148 -10.14 6.01 -6.33
CA ASP A 148 -11.02 5.68 -5.19
C ASP A 148 -10.18 5.54 -3.91
N THR A 149 -10.51 6.33 -2.90
CA THR A 149 -9.78 6.39 -1.61
C THR A 149 -9.67 5.02 -0.96
N ARG A 150 -10.77 4.24 -0.96
CA ARG A 150 -10.81 2.92 -0.36
C ARG A 150 -9.89 1.93 -1.08
N THR A 151 -9.87 1.97 -2.41
CA THR A 151 -9.01 1.15 -3.25
C THR A 151 -7.53 1.45 -3.01
N GLN A 152 -7.16 2.73 -2.85
CA GLN A 152 -5.77 3.11 -2.60
C GLN A 152 -5.27 2.67 -1.23
N ILE A 153 -6.07 2.82 -0.17
CA ILE A 153 -5.66 2.41 1.17
C ILE A 153 -5.60 0.88 1.33
N GLU A 154 -6.49 0.13 0.67
CA GLU A 154 -6.41 -1.33 0.60
C GLU A 154 -5.14 -1.80 -0.10
N PHE A 155 -4.78 -1.16 -1.22
CA PHE A 155 -3.53 -1.46 -1.92
C PHE A 155 -2.31 -1.20 -1.04
N ALA A 156 -2.26 -0.04 -0.37
CA ALA A 156 -1.19 0.30 0.56
C ALA A 156 -1.07 -0.71 1.71
N TYR A 157 -2.20 -1.12 2.28
CA TYR A 157 -2.22 -2.15 3.31
C TYR A 157 -1.73 -3.51 2.78
N GLY A 158 -2.07 -3.86 1.54
CA GLY A 158 -1.53 -5.03 0.86
C GLY A 158 -0.01 -5.01 0.77
N GLU A 159 0.57 -3.87 0.38
CA GLU A 159 2.02 -3.69 0.28
C GLU A 159 2.73 -3.82 1.64
N LEU A 160 2.11 -3.31 2.72
CA LEU A 160 2.65 -3.36 4.07
C LEU A 160 2.53 -4.75 4.71
N SER A 161 1.36 -5.39 4.56
CA SER A 161 1.05 -6.63 5.28
C SER A 161 1.45 -7.88 4.50
N GLY A 162 1.59 -7.80 3.18
CA GLY A 162 1.63 -8.97 2.30
C GLY A 162 0.33 -9.79 2.34
N GLY A 163 -0.77 -9.19 2.83
CA GLY A 163 -2.08 -9.79 3.03
C GLY A 163 -3.21 -8.79 2.76
N GLY A 164 -4.45 -9.14 3.10
CA GLY A 164 -5.62 -8.29 2.80
C GLY A 164 -6.08 -8.39 1.33
N GLU A 165 -7.03 -7.52 0.95
CA GLU A 165 -7.76 -7.62 -0.32
C GLU A 165 -6.90 -7.39 -1.57
N ALA A 166 -5.81 -6.62 -1.43
CA ALA A 166 -4.92 -6.28 -2.54
C ALA A 166 -3.65 -7.14 -2.61
N ALA A 167 -3.48 -8.14 -1.73
CA ALA A 167 -2.21 -8.87 -1.57
C ALA A 167 -1.65 -9.49 -2.86
N ASP A 168 -2.52 -9.99 -3.74
CA ASP A 168 -2.11 -10.62 -5.01
C ASP A 168 -1.62 -9.60 -6.05
N TYR A 169 -1.93 -8.32 -5.84
CA TYR A 169 -1.54 -7.20 -6.72
C TYR A 169 -0.43 -6.36 -6.10
N ALA A 170 -0.39 -6.28 -4.78
CA ALA A 170 0.56 -5.50 -4.01
C ALA A 170 1.80 -6.36 -3.72
N ALA A 171 2.89 -6.09 -4.43
CA ALA A 171 4.17 -6.70 -4.10
C ALA A 171 4.54 -6.32 -2.66
N ALA A 172 4.54 -7.32 -1.77
CA ALA A 172 4.90 -7.11 -0.38
C ALA A 172 6.25 -6.40 -0.32
N LEU A 173 6.29 -5.28 0.41
CA LEU A 173 7.51 -4.50 0.53
C LEU A 173 8.52 -5.31 1.34
N ASP A 174 9.59 -5.77 0.68
CA ASP A 174 10.77 -6.32 1.33
C ASP A 174 11.56 -5.16 1.96
N MET A 175 11.08 -4.73 3.12
CA MET A 175 11.68 -3.64 3.91
C MET A 175 12.87 -4.22 4.69
N TYR A 176 13.64 -3.41 5.41
CA TYR A 176 14.84 -3.84 6.17
C TYR A 176 14.53 -4.89 7.27
N LEU A 177 14.19 -6.12 6.88
CA LEU A 177 13.61 -7.16 7.73
C LEU A 177 14.67 -8.20 8.12
N ALA A 178 15.72 -7.75 8.80
CA ALA A 178 16.47 -8.70 9.62
C ALA A 178 15.68 -8.98 10.91
N GLY A 179 14.73 -9.92 10.86
CA GLY A 179 14.08 -10.48 12.06
C GLY A 179 12.57 -10.23 12.23
N TYR A 180 11.91 -9.55 11.29
CA TYR A 180 10.45 -9.35 11.28
C TYR A 180 9.80 -10.13 10.12
N GLY A 181 8.52 -10.50 10.27
CA GLY A 181 7.77 -11.28 9.28
C GLY A 181 7.36 -10.45 8.06
N THR A 182 6.71 -9.31 8.32
CA THR A 182 6.22 -8.37 7.29
C THR A 182 6.69 -6.94 7.59
N ALA A 183 6.56 -6.06 6.59
CA ALA A 183 6.74 -4.62 6.76
C ALA A 183 5.79 -4.03 7.82
N LEU A 184 4.55 -4.52 7.88
CA LEU A 184 3.57 -4.15 8.90
C LEU A 184 4.00 -4.61 10.30
N ASP A 185 4.59 -5.79 10.44
CA ASP A 185 5.08 -6.27 11.75
C ASP A 185 6.23 -5.41 12.27
N ALA A 186 7.14 -5.01 11.38
CA ALA A 186 8.22 -4.08 11.73
C ALA A 186 7.67 -2.69 12.07
N PHE A 187 6.68 -2.20 11.31
CA PHE A 187 6.01 -0.93 11.60
C PHE A 187 5.33 -0.94 12.97
N LYS A 188 4.64 -2.03 13.31
CA LYS A 188 3.93 -2.21 14.58
C LYS A 188 4.83 -2.26 15.83
N ALA A 189 6.14 -2.38 15.64
CA ALA A 189 7.10 -2.37 16.74
C ALA A 189 7.42 -0.96 17.28
N TYR A 190 6.97 0.10 16.61
CA TYR A 190 7.20 1.49 17.02
C TYR A 190 6.04 2.01 17.87
N GLU A 191 6.28 2.24 19.16
CA GLU A 191 5.24 2.67 20.10
C GLU A 191 5.00 4.20 20.11
N SER A 192 5.94 4.97 19.55
CA SER A 192 5.87 6.43 19.45
C SER A 192 5.28 6.85 18.11
N VAL A 193 4.35 7.83 18.12
CA VAL A 193 3.79 8.44 16.90
C VAL A 193 4.90 9.02 16.03
N ASP A 194 5.92 9.64 16.64
CA ASP A 194 7.02 10.26 15.90
C ASP A 194 7.88 9.22 15.19
N ASP A 195 8.21 8.12 15.86
CA ASP A 195 9.06 7.06 15.31
C ASP A 195 8.31 6.24 14.26
N ALA A 196 7.02 5.96 14.50
CA ALA A 196 6.16 5.30 13.53
C ALA A 196 5.99 6.16 12.27
N THR A 197 5.74 7.47 12.42
CA THR A 197 5.61 8.41 11.29
C THR A 197 6.88 8.44 10.44
N GLU A 198 8.03 8.47 11.10
CA GLU A 198 9.33 8.41 10.45
C GLU A 198 9.54 7.09 9.71
N TYR A 199 9.27 5.96 10.36
CA TYR A 199 9.37 4.66 9.73
C TYR A 199 8.53 4.58 8.46
N PHE A 200 7.27 5.01 8.53
CA PHE A 200 6.39 5.01 7.36
C PHE A 200 6.91 5.92 6.23
N ALA A 201 7.33 7.15 6.55
CA ALA A 201 7.88 8.11 5.59
C ALA A 201 9.12 7.59 4.86
N LEU A 202 9.99 6.88 5.59
CA LEU A 202 11.20 6.28 5.03
C LEU A 202 10.89 5.08 4.16
N ALA A 203 10.05 4.22 4.68
CA ALA A 203 10.13 2.82 4.35
C ALA A 203 8.98 2.45 3.39
N TYR A 204 7.84 3.14 3.48
CA TYR A 204 6.76 3.08 2.49
C TYR A 204 6.86 4.20 1.44
N GLU A 205 6.93 5.46 1.87
CA GLU A 205 6.92 6.62 0.95
C GLU A 205 8.27 6.88 0.29
N ARG A 206 9.36 6.39 0.89
CA ARG A 206 10.74 6.63 0.41
C ARG A 206 11.03 8.12 0.22
N CYS A 207 10.57 8.97 1.16
CA CYS A 207 10.70 10.44 1.13
C CYS A 207 12.13 10.94 1.38
N VAL A 208 13.08 10.38 0.65
CA VAL A 208 14.50 10.67 0.75
C VAL A 208 14.75 11.84 -0.17
N GLY A 209 15.02 13.04 0.36
CA GLY A 209 15.03 14.31 -0.39
C GLY A 209 16.11 14.42 -1.48
N GLY A 210 16.06 13.57 -2.51
CA GLY A 210 17.06 13.42 -3.57
C GLY A 210 18.24 12.51 -3.23
N SER A 211 18.22 11.77 -2.12
CA SER A 211 19.33 10.92 -1.67
C SER A 211 19.16 9.46 -2.11
N ASP A 212 20.26 8.76 -2.39
CA ASP A 212 20.26 7.34 -2.79
C ASP A 212 19.69 6.47 -1.64
N TYR A 213 18.64 5.69 -1.93
CA TYR A 213 17.99 4.80 -0.96
C TYR A 213 19.00 3.82 -0.30
N SER A 214 20.03 3.42 -1.04
CA SER A 214 21.10 2.55 -0.54
C SER A 214 22.06 3.24 0.44
N ALA A 215 22.15 4.57 0.42
CA ALA A 215 22.94 5.34 1.40
C ALA A 215 22.20 5.50 2.74
N ILE A 216 20.88 5.51 2.69
CA ILE A 216 19.99 5.72 3.86
C ILE A 216 19.81 4.43 4.66
N ALA A 217 20.01 3.27 3.99
CA ALA A 217 20.30 1.97 4.59
C ALA A 217 21.15 2.02 5.86
N SER A 218 22.27 2.75 5.77
CA SER A 218 23.25 2.90 6.84
C SER A 218 22.75 3.81 7.98
N GLU A 219 22.05 4.89 7.62
CA GLU A 219 21.56 5.89 8.57
C GLU A 219 20.41 5.29 9.41
N LEU A 220 19.61 4.40 8.81
CA LEU A 220 18.55 3.59 9.46
C LEU A 220 19.06 2.79 10.67
N THR A 221 20.27 2.21 10.60
CA THR A 221 20.86 1.48 11.75
C THR A 221 21.39 2.38 12.86
N SER A 222 21.46 3.71 12.65
CA SER A 222 22.16 4.65 13.54
C SER A 222 21.24 5.61 14.31
N GLY A 223 19.94 5.66 13.98
CA GLY A 223 18.93 6.45 14.71
C GLY A 223 19.09 7.98 14.57
N LYS A 224 19.69 8.46 13.47
CA LYS A 224 19.85 9.90 13.18
C LYS A 224 19.45 10.19 11.75
N TYR A 225 18.30 10.82 11.54
CA TYR A 225 17.77 11.12 10.22
C TYR A 225 17.72 12.64 10.03
N THR A 226 18.59 13.19 9.19
CA THR A 226 18.64 14.64 8.92
C THR A 226 18.24 15.02 7.49
N SER A 227 17.85 14.05 6.66
CA SER A 227 17.69 14.20 5.20
C SER A 227 16.29 13.86 4.66
N LEU A 228 15.33 13.52 5.53
CA LEU A 228 13.96 13.23 5.12
C LEU A 228 13.19 14.50 4.79
N GLN A 229 12.48 14.48 3.67
CA GLN A 229 11.72 15.64 3.23
C GLN A 229 10.62 15.97 4.25
N GLN A 230 10.82 17.09 4.94
CA GLN A 230 9.84 17.69 5.85
C GLN A 230 9.30 16.72 6.92
N LEU A 231 10.13 15.82 7.46
CA LEU A 231 9.71 14.84 8.50
C LEU A 231 8.96 15.51 9.66
N SER A 232 9.46 16.62 10.18
CA SER A 232 8.81 17.33 11.29
C SER A 232 7.38 17.77 10.95
N LYS A 233 7.07 18.04 9.68
CA LYS A 233 5.71 18.40 9.24
C LYS A 233 4.78 17.18 9.26
N ARG A 234 5.27 16.02 8.83
CA ARG A 234 4.55 14.73 8.92
C ARG A 234 4.26 14.37 10.37
N GLN A 235 5.26 14.51 11.24
CA GLN A 235 5.12 14.28 12.68
C GLN A 235 4.10 15.22 13.32
N LEU A 236 4.10 16.51 12.95
CA LEU A 236 3.08 17.46 13.41
C LEU A 236 1.66 17.07 12.96
N PHE A 237 1.49 16.62 11.72
CA PHE A 237 0.20 16.12 11.25
C PHE A 237 -0.22 14.85 11.99
N ALA A 238 0.68 13.88 12.12
CA ALA A 238 0.42 12.65 12.85
C ALA A 238 0.05 12.91 14.31
N ALA A 239 0.77 13.80 15.00
CA ALA A 239 0.44 14.21 16.37
C ALA A 239 -0.98 14.77 16.47
N SER A 240 -1.39 15.63 15.51
CA SER A 240 -2.75 16.17 15.47
C SER A 240 -3.83 15.08 15.32
N TYR A 241 -3.59 14.06 14.50
CA TYR A 241 -4.51 12.93 14.35
C TYR A 241 -4.56 12.06 15.61
N TYR A 242 -3.39 11.76 16.19
CA TYR A 242 -3.28 10.96 17.41
C TYR A 242 -4.02 11.62 18.58
N GLU A 243 -3.86 12.94 18.76
CA GLU A 243 -4.61 13.71 19.75
C GLU A 243 -6.12 13.62 19.52
N GLY A 244 -6.56 13.70 18.25
CA GLY A 244 -7.97 13.56 17.88
C GLY A 244 -8.55 12.18 18.21
N PHE A 245 -7.80 11.10 17.98
CA PHE A 245 -8.24 9.73 18.26
C PHE A 245 -8.27 9.37 19.74
N THR A 246 -7.41 9.98 20.56
CA THR A 246 -7.28 9.64 21.98
C THR A 246 -8.11 10.53 22.91
N GLN A 247 -8.63 11.65 22.41
CA GLN A 247 -9.56 12.51 23.16
C GLN A 247 -11.04 12.09 23.03
N SER A 248 -11.34 11.14 22.13
CA SER A 248 -12.70 10.62 21.88
C SER A 248 -13.03 9.32 22.63
N GLU A 249 -12.07 8.77 23.39
CA GLU A 249 -12.25 7.60 24.29
C GLU A 249 -12.60 8.00 25.72
#